data_AF-A0A7W7QUL6-F1
#
_entry.id   AF-A0A7W7QUL6-F1
#
_cell.length_a   1.000
_cell.length_b   1.000
_cell.length_c   1.000
_cell.angle_alpha   90.00
_cell.angle_beta   90.00
_cell.angle_gamma   90.00
#
_symmetry.space_group_name_H-M   'P 1'
#
loop_
_entity.id
_entity.type
_entity.pdbx_description
1 polymer ?
#
loop_
_entity_poly.entity_id
_entity_poly.type
_entity_poly.pdbx_seq_one_letter_code
_entity_poly.pdbx_strand_id
1 'polypeptide(L)'
;MIGRSRPAGRHRDGQPVATVYQRVWDGPARAEAELLGQSWPGWTVLYSLSMRRFFALCALPSPQPVIVSDDTAEELEQRMREAETLLILRVPASENRRPPRTRRSRSSRRTA
;
A
#
# COMPACT_ATOMS: atom_id res chain seq x y z
N MET A 1 -30.35 40.88 -40.62
CA MET A 1 -30.32 40.29 -39.27
C MET A 1 -28.90 39.80 -39.00
N ILE A 2 -28.13 40.52 -38.18
CA ILE A 2 -26.72 40.21 -37.89
C ILE A 2 -26.70 39.21 -36.73
N GLY A 3 -26.20 38.00 -36.99
CA GLY A 3 -26.02 36.96 -35.98
C GLY A 3 -24.99 37.41 -34.94
N ARG A 4 -25.38 37.45 -33.66
CA ARG A 4 -24.46 37.73 -32.55
C ARG A 4 -23.43 36.62 -32.47
N SER A 5 -22.16 36.95 -32.75
CA SER A 5 -21.03 36.06 -32.50
C SER A 5 -21.04 35.65 -31.03
N ARG A 6 -21.12 34.35 -30.74
CA ARG A 6 -21.01 33.84 -29.36
C ARG A 6 -19.61 34.17 -28.82
N PRO A 7 -19.47 34.50 -27.52
CA PRO A 7 -18.16 34.71 -26.92
C PRO A 7 -17.34 33.43 -27.07
N ALA A 8 -16.12 33.55 -27.60
CA ALA A 8 -15.21 32.43 -27.83
C ALA A 8 -14.87 31.73 -26.51
N GLY A 9 -14.94 30.40 -26.51
CA GLY A 9 -14.66 29.56 -25.34
C GLY A 9 -13.21 29.68 -24.85
N ARG A 10 -12.96 29.12 -23.67
CA ARG A 10 -11.69 29.20 -22.91
C ARG A 10 -10.46 28.61 -23.61
N HIS A 11 -10.62 28.07 -24.82
CA HIS A 11 -9.55 27.53 -25.65
C HIS A 11 -9.33 28.52 -26.81
N ARG A 12 -8.36 29.43 -26.65
CA ARG A 12 -7.89 30.28 -27.75
C ARG A 12 -6.77 29.57 -28.49
N ASP A 13 -6.90 29.45 -29.81
CA ASP A 13 -5.75 29.18 -30.67
C ASP A 13 -4.74 30.34 -30.55
N GLY A 14 -3.47 30.03 -30.29
CA GLY A 14 -2.38 31.00 -30.28
C GLY A 14 -2.01 31.65 -28.93
N GLN A 15 -2.60 31.23 -27.80
CA GLN A 15 -2.04 31.62 -26.49
C GLN A 15 -0.76 30.81 -26.22
N PRO A 16 0.34 31.45 -25.73
CA PRO A 16 1.54 30.72 -25.35
C PRO A 16 1.20 29.71 -24.26
N VAL A 17 1.84 28.54 -24.28
CA VAL A 17 1.66 27.50 -23.26
C VAL A 17 1.98 28.13 -21.90
N ALA A 18 0.94 28.37 -21.10
CA ALA A 18 1.11 28.85 -19.74
C ALA A 18 1.68 27.71 -18.91
N THR A 19 2.76 27.96 -18.16
CA THR A 19 3.29 27.01 -17.20
C THR A 19 2.23 26.76 -16.12
N VAL A 20 1.67 25.55 -16.11
CA VAL A 20 0.75 25.11 -15.07
C VAL A 20 1.55 24.38 -13.99
N TYR A 21 1.59 24.94 -12.79
CA TYR A 21 2.21 24.29 -11.65
C TYR A 21 1.36 23.10 -11.19
N GLN A 22 1.99 21.94 -11.01
CA GLN A 22 1.34 20.80 -10.40
C GLN A 22 1.05 21.13 -8.93
N ARG A 23 -0.24 21.17 -8.58
CA ARG A 23 -0.66 21.31 -7.18
C ARG A 23 -0.72 19.93 -6.54
N VAL A 24 0.02 19.77 -5.45
CA VAL A 24 -0.09 18.59 -4.59
C VAL A 24 -1.20 18.85 -3.58
N TRP A 25 -2.23 18.01 -3.63
CA TRP A 25 -3.33 18.04 -2.67
C TRP A 25 -2.89 17.39 -1.37
N ASP A 26 -3.23 18.01 -0.24
CA ASP A 26 -2.96 17.53 1.12
C ASP A 26 -1.51 17.05 1.31
N GLY A 27 -0.55 17.85 0.81
CA GLY A 27 0.88 17.54 0.81
C GLY A 27 1.45 17.11 2.16
N PRO A 28 1.15 17.81 3.27
CA PRO A 28 1.60 17.41 4.60
C PRO A 28 1.13 16.00 5.01
N ALA A 29 -0.15 15.68 4.81
CA ALA A 29 -0.70 14.36 5.16
C ALA A 29 -0.09 13.24 4.31
N ARG A 30 0.23 13.52 3.04
CA ARG A 30 0.95 12.55 2.18
C ARG A 30 2.39 12.33 2.65
N ALA A 31 3.10 13.40 3.00
CA ALA A 31 4.46 13.30 3.53
C ALA A 31 4.48 12.53 4.85
N GLU A 32 3.49 12.74 5.71
CA GLU A 32 3.33 12.01 6.96
C GLU A 32 3.05 10.52 6.74
N ALA A 33 2.16 10.17 5.80
CA ALA A 33 1.93 8.78 5.41
C ALA A 33 3.20 8.10 4.86
N GLU A 34 4.01 8.83 4.08
CA GLU A 34 5.30 8.34 3.56
C GLU A 34 6.30 8.09 4.70
N LEU A 35 6.43 9.03 5.64
CA LEU A 35 7.30 8.88 6.82
C LEU A 35 6.86 7.70 7.70
N LEU A 36 5.55 7.53 7.90
CA LEU A 36 5.00 6.41 8.66
C LEU A 36 5.25 5.07 7.93
N GLY A 37 5.13 5.04 6.61
CA GLY A 37 5.49 3.86 5.81
C GLY A 37 6.98 3.49 5.92
N GLN A 38 7.86 4.50 6.00
CA GLN A 38 9.30 4.28 6.19
C GLN A 38 9.63 3.72 7.59
N SER A 39 8.89 4.12 8.63
CA SER A 39 9.13 3.62 9.99
C SER A 39 8.56 2.22 10.24
N TRP A 40 7.63 1.75 9.38
CA TRP A 40 6.98 0.43 9.50
C TRP A 40 7.24 -0.48 8.28
N PRO A 41 8.39 -1.16 8.21
CA PRO A 41 8.80 -1.93 7.02
C PRO A 41 7.90 -3.14 6.68
N GLY A 42 7.05 -3.58 7.60
CA GLY A 42 6.04 -4.64 7.37
C GLY A 42 4.71 -4.14 6.80
N TRP A 43 4.59 -2.83 6.57
CA TRP A 43 3.34 -2.19 6.20
C TRP A 43 3.52 -1.29 4.97
N THR A 44 2.50 -1.26 4.12
CA THR A 44 2.35 -0.26 3.08
C THR A 44 1.34 0.78 3.55
N VAL A 45 1.79 2.03 3.75
CA VAL A 45 0.96 3.13 4.24
C VAL A 45 0.65 4.11 3.10
N LEU A 46 -0.60 4.59 3.03
CA LEU A 46 -1.04 5.56 2.04
C LEU A 46 -2.11 6.52 2.60
N TYR A 47 -2.16 7.73 2.04
CA TYR A 47 -3.21 8.70 2.31
C TYR A 47 -4.18 8.82 1.13
N SER A 48 -5.47 8.62 1.38
CA SER A 48 -6.53 8.73 0.37
C SER A 48 -7.09 10.14 0.30
N LEU A 49 -6.99 10.80 -0.86
CA LEU A 49 -7.58 12.12 -1.08
C LEU A 49 -9.12 12.09 -1.14
N SER A 50 -9.71 11.00 -1.64
CA SER A 50 -11.16 10.88 -1.78
C SER A 50 -11.87 10.73 -0.43
N MET A 51 -11.21 10.08 0.53
CA MET A 51 -11.76 9.84 1.87
C MET A 51 -11.08 10.68 2.95
N ARG A 52 -10.03 11.43 2.59
CA ARG A 52 -9.15 12.18 3.50
C ARG A 52 -8.71 11.36 4.72
N ARG A 53 -8.30 10.11 4.47
CA ARG A 53 -8.04 9.11 5.50
C ARG A 53 -6.75 8.35 5.24
N PHE A 54 -6.06 7.94 6.31
CA PHE A 54 -4.88 7.11 6.25
C PHE A 54 -5.26 5.63 6.19
N PHE A 55 -4.52 4.86 5.41
CA PHE A 55 -4.69 3.42 5.27
C PHE A 55 -3.33 2.74 5.40
N ALA A 56 -3.32 1.59 6.06
CA ALA A 56 -2.16 0.71 6.13
C ALA A 56 -2.55 -0.70 5.74
N LEU A 57 -1.74 -1.31 4.87
CA LEU A 57 -1.88 -2.69 4.42
C LEU A 57 -0.70 -3.49 4.93
N CYS A 58 -0.95 -4.60 5.62
CA CYS A 58 0.13 -5.46 6.10
C CYS A 58 0.74 -6.21 4.90
N ALA A 59 2.06 -6.10 4.72
CA ALA A 59 2.81 -6.78 3.67
C ALA A 59 3.26 -8.19 4.08
N LEU A 60 3.04 -8.59 5.33
CA LEU A 60 3.43 -9.91 5.83
C LEU A 60 2.48 -11.01 5.31
N PRO A 61 3.00 -12.21 5.02
CA PRO A 61 2.17 -13.35 4.65
C PRO A 61 1.18 -13.67 5.77
N SER A 62 -0.12 -13.47 5.51
CA SER A 62 -1.19 -13.80 6.44
C SER A 62 -2.34 -14.47 5.68
N PRO A 63 -3.08 -15.40 6.30
CA PRO A 63 -4.18 -16.11 5.64
C PRO A 63 -5.35 -15.19 5.27
N GLN A 64 -5.44 -14.03 5.91
CA GLN A 64 -6.44 -13.00 5.63
C GLN A 64 -5.72 -11.66 5.53
N PRO A 65 -5.91 -10.88 4.45
CA PRO A 65 -5.26 -9.58 4.32
C PRO A 65 -5.68 -8.66 5.46
N VAL A 66 -4.69 -8.04 6.10
CA VAL A 66 -4.93 -7.08 7.19
C VAL A 66 -4.82 -5.67 6.62
N ILE A 67 -5.92 -4.94 6.70
CA ILE A 67 -6.03 -3.54 6.28
C ILE A 67 -6.62 -2.78 7.46
N VAL A 68 -5.96 -1.70 7.86
CA VAL A 68 -6.44 -0.78 8.89
C VAL A 68 -6.48 0.63 8.32
N SER A 69 -7.34 1.47 8.88
CA SER A 69 -7.50 2.86 8.44
C SER A 69 -7.90 3.73 9.60
N ASP A 70 -7.40 4.96 9.63
CA ASP A 70 -7.79 5.95 10.63
C ASP A 70 -7.64 7.38 10.09
N ASP A 71 -8.25 8.35 10.78
CA ASP A 71 -8.33 9.74 10.31
C ASP A 71 -7.00 10.49 10.52
N THR A 72 -6.17 10.04 11.47
CA THR A 72 -4.84 10.58 11.78
C THR A 72 -3.73 9.53 11.62
N ALA A 73 -2.49 9.98 11.47
CA ALA A 73 -1.35 9.08 11.32
C ALA A 73 -1.01 8.37 12.64
N GLU A 74 -1.16 9.05 13.77
CA GLU A 74 -0.90 8.49 15.10
C GLU A 74 -1.92 7.41 15.46
N GLU A 75 -3.21 7.65 15.18
CA GLU A 75 -4.24 6.63 15.39
C GLU A 75 -4.03 5.45 14.45
N LEU A 76 -3.65 5.70 13.19
CA LEU A 76 -3.30 4.63 12.26
C LEU A 76 -2.13 3.79 12.80
N GLU A 77 -1.07 4.42 13.31
CA GLU A 77 0.08 3.73 13.90
C GLU A 77 -0.36 2.81 15.06
N GLN A 78 -1.23 3.31 15.93
CA GLN A 78 -1.76 2.53 17.03
C GLN A 78 -2.55 1.30 16.53
N ARG A 79 -3.39 1.47 15.50
CA ARG A 79 -4.10 0.36 14.85
C ARG A 79 -3.15 -0.66 14.23
N MET A 80 -2.08 -0.20 13.59
CA MET A 80 -1.06 -1.08 13.00
C MET A 80 -0.38 -1.93 14.07
N ARG A 81 -0.01 -1.32 15.21
CA ARG A 81 0.59 -2.02 16.36
C ARG A 81 -0.33 -3.08 16.95
N GLU A 82 -1.61 -2.74 17.13
CA GLU A 82 -2.63 -3.67 17.62
C GLU A 82 -2.81 -4.85 16.66
N ALA A 83 -2.90 -4.56 15.36
CA ALA A 83 -3.07 -5.56 14.32
C ALA A 83 -1.85 -6.50 14.23
N GLU A 84 -0.63 -5.97 14.31
CA GLU A 84 0.60 -6.79 14.32
C GLU A 84 0.65 -7.70 15.56
N THR A 85 0.26 -7.19 16.72
CA THR A 85 0.15 -8.00 17.95
C THR A 85 -0.82 -9.16 17.75
N LEU A 86 -1.99 -8.91 17.16
CA LEU A 86 -2.96 -9.96 16.86
C LEU A 86 -2.44 -10.96 15.82
N LEU A 87 -1.70 -10.52 14.82
CA LEU A 87 -1.09 -11.41 13.83
C LEU A 87 -0.09 -12.36 14.49
N ILE A 88 0.79 -11.85 15.35
CA ILE A 88 1.77 -12.65 16.10
C ILE A 88 1.06 -13.67 16.98
N LEU A 89 0.04 -13.25 17.73
CA LEU A 89 -0.73 -14.15 18.60
C LEU A 89 -1.53 -15.21 17.81
N ARG A 90 -1.94 -14.89 16.58
CA ARG A 90 -2.71 -15.80 15.74
C ARG A 90 -1.86 -16.88 15.09
N VAL A 91 -0.54 -16.71 14.96
CA VAL A 91 0.33 -17.75 14.35
C VAL A 91 0.21 -19.05 15.17
N PRO A 92 -0.47 -20.10 14.66
CA PRO A 92 -0.35 -21.41 15.30
C PRO A 92 1.05 -21.93 14.98
N ALA A 93 1.72 -22.50 15.98
CA ALA A 93 3.05 -23.12 15.97
C ALA A 93 3.24 -24.24 14.91
N SER A 94 3.07 -23.93 13.63
CA SER A 94 3.00 -24.91 12.55
C SER A 94 4.22 -24.88 11.62
N GLU A 95 5.10 -23.89 11.73
CA GLU A 95 6.28 -23.74 10.87
C GLU A 95 7.56 -24.37 11.45
N ASN A 96 7.47 -25.57 12.03
CA ASN A 96 8.64 -26.40 12.28
C ASN A 96 8.49 -27.87 11.87
N ARG A 97 7.39 -28.24 11.19
CA ARG A 97 7.26 -29.58 10.59
C ARG A 97 7.75 -29.58 9.14
N ARG A 98 9.05 -29.32 8.94
CA ARG A 98 9.72 -29.88 7.75
C ARG A 98 10.06 -31.33 8.08
N PRO A 99 9.36 -32.35 7.53
CA PRO A 99 9.82 -33.72 7.70
C PRO A 99 11.22 -33.86 7.08
N PRO A 100 12.13 -34.65 7.68
CA PRO A 100 13.43 -34.89 7.09
C PRO A 100 13.23 -35.47 5.69
N ARG A 101 13.87 -34.87 4.67
CA ARG A 101 13.94 -35.42 3.32
C ARG A 101 14.47 -36.84 3.45
N THR A 102 13.60 -37.83 3.29
CA THR A 102 13.99 -39.23 3.26
C THR A 102 14.88 -39.43 2.04
N ARG A 103 16.19 -39.51 2.29
CA ARG A 103 17.22 -39.81 1.31
C ARG A 103 16.97 -41.24 0.84
N ARG A 104 16.24 -41.39 -0.26
CA ARG A 104 15.99 -42.68 -0.92
C ARG A 104 17.35 -43.26 -1.33
N SER A 105 17.86 -44.20 -0.56
CA SER A 105 18.99 -45.04 -0.93
C SER A 105 18.58 -45.86 -2.14
N ARG A 106 19.17 -45.54 -3.31
CA ARG A 106 19.18 -46.47 -4.43
C ARG A 106 20.18 -47.57 -4.11
N SER A 107 19.69 -48.64 -3.49
CA SER A 107 20.38 -49.94 -3.46
C SER A 107 19.78 -50.84 -4.54
N SER A 108 20.56 -51.12 -5.58
CA SER A 108 20.50 -52.30 -6.47
C SER A 108 21.32 -51.97 -7.73
N ARG A 109 22.12 -52.85 -8.31
CA ARG A 109 22.39 -54.28 -8.05
C ARG A 109 23.71 -54.60 -8.77
N ARG A 110 24.59 -55.32 -8.08
CA ARG A 110 25.62 -56.17 -8.69
C ARG A 110 24.90 -57.26 -9.50
N THR A 111 25.29 -57.44 -10.75
CA THR A 111 25.19 -58.72 -11.46
C THR A 111 26.45 -58.87 -12.31
N ALA A 112 26.89 -60.12 -12.39
CA ALA A 112 28.22 -60.59 -12.79
C ALA A 112 28.58 -60.31 -14.25
#